data_AF-A0A379FT42-F1
#
_entry.id   AF-A0A379FT42-F1
#
_cell.length_a   1.000
_cell.length_b   1.000
_cell.length_c   1.000
_cell.angle_alpha   90.00
_cell.angle_beta   90.00
_cell.angle_gamma   90.00
#
_symmetry.space_group_name_H-M   'P 1'
#
loop_
_entity.id
_entity.type
_entity.pdbx_description
1 polymer ?
#
loop_
_entity_poly.entity_id
_entity_poly.type
_entity_poly.pdbx_seq_one_letter_code
_entity_poly.pdbx_strand_id
1 'polypeptide(L)'
;MMTNNSNKKQFILGGLFHLVMSVTIAIISYKISQFFIHDKIKSIPWGVISILLLPTGYGVTFLTKLSEVKKNTVELLNRSETRHLDIIIKYKKRGAYLTLCFQLIIVACNIFFSVGSLPENLQPYHKDLLCLLIALTVTSLYLILPFILGVNEVNDFESKVKERKSRKKKKEELLKKLKSDK
;
A
#
# COMPACT_ATOMS: atom_id res chain seq x y z
N MET A 1 -19.35 -20.90 4.90
CA MET A 1 -18.41 -20.49 5.98
C MET A 1 -16.92 -20.71 5.64
N MET A 2 -16.57 -21.45 4.57
CA MET A 2 -15.18 -21.74 4.17
C MET A 2 -14.42 -20.61 3.43
N THR A 3 -15.12 -19.63 2.83
CA THR A 3 -14.48 -18.57 2.01
C THR A 3 -13.67 -17.55 2.82
N ASN A 4 -13.92 -17.42 4.13
CA ASN A 4 -13.22 -16.45 4.98
C ASN A 4 -11.74 -16.85 5.22
N ASN A 5 -11.45 -18.16 5.20
CA ASN A 5 -10.10 -18.67 5.48
C ASN A 5 -9.16 -18.51 4.28
N SER A 6 -9.67 -18.63 3.05
CA SER A 6 -8.87 -18.47 1.82
C SER A 6 -8.40 -17.02 1.63
N ASN A 7 -9.32 -16.05 1.72
CA ASN A 7 -8.97 -14.63 1.56
C ASN A 7 -8.03 -14.14 2.66
N LYS A 8 -8.23 -14.63 3.90
CA LYS A 8 -7.34 -14.32 5.02
C LYS A 8 -5.93 -14.89 4.79
N LYS A 9 -5.81 -16.14 4.31
CA LYS A 9 -4.51 -16.75 3.99
C LYS A 9 -3.78 -16.00 2.87
N GLN A 10 -4.47 -15.67 1.78
CA GLN A 10 -3.86 -14.92 0.67
C GLN A 10 -3.40 -13.53 1.10
N PHE A 11 -4.20 -12.84 1.92
CA PHE A 11 -3.81 -11.54 2.49
C PHE A 11 -2.58 -11.65 3.39
N ILE A 12 -2.53 -12.66 4.27
CA ILE A 12 -1.37 -12.90 5.14
C ILE A 12 -0.13 -13.23 4.30
N LEU A 13 -0.27 -14.06 3.27
CA LEU A 13 0.85 -14.46 2.40
C LEU A 13 1.42 -13.26 1.65
N GLY A 14 0.56 -12.41 1.08
CA GLY A 14 0.98 -11.18 0.41
C GLY A 14 1.61 -10.17 1.38
N GLY A 15 1.05 -10.03 2.58
CA GLY A 15 1.64 -9.19 3.63
C GLY A 15 3.02 -9.68 4.07
N LEU A 16 3.18 -11.00 4.23
CA LEU A 16 4.46 -11.62 4.60
C LEU A 16 5.50 -11.43 3.48
N PHE A 17 5.11 -11.60 2.22
CA PHE A 17 5.98 -11.33 1.08
C PHE A 17 6.50 -9.90 1.10
N HIS A 18 5.62 -8.91 1.23
CA HIS A 18 6.03 -7.51 1.29
C HIS A 18 6.89 -7.20 2.51
N LEU A 19 6.64 -7.83 3.65
CA LEU A 19 7.48 -7.71 4.84
C LEU A 19 8.90 -8.25 4.59
N VAL A 20 9.02 -9.45 4.02
CA VAL A 20 10.32 -10.05 3.68
C VAL A 20 11.07 -9.16 2.68
N MET A 21 10.38 -8.66 1.65
CA MET A 21 10.97 -7.74 0.69
C MET A 21 11.41 -6.42 1.32
N SER A 22 10.59 -5.82 2.19
CA SER A 22 10.95 -4.60 2.93
C SER A 22 12.18 -4.80 3.80
N VAL A 23 12.27 -5.91 4.54
CA VAL A 23 13.45 -6.23 5.36
C VAL A 23 14.69 -6.45 4.48
N THR A 24 14.55 -7.16 3.37
CA THR A 24 15.65 -7.40 2.42
C THR A 24 16.18 -6.10 1.84
N ILE A 25 15.27 -5.21 1.41
CA ILE A 25 15.61 -3.89 0.89
C ILE A 25 16.31 -3.06 1.98
N ALA A 26 15.80 -3.06 3.21
CA ALA A 26 16.43 -2.35 4.32
C ALA A 26 17.87 -2.82 4.56
N ILE A 27 18.11 -4.13 4.58
CA ILE A 27 19.46 -4.70 4.79
C ILE A 27 20.39 -4.29 3.65
N ILE A 28 19.95 -4.44 2.40
CA ILE A 28 20.75 -4.07 1.22
C ILE A 28 21.05 -2.57 1.23
N SER A 29 20.04 -1.73 1.43
CA SER A 29 20.21 -0.28 1.49
C SER A 29 21.15 0.13 2.63
N TYR A 30 21.02 -0.47 3.81
CA TYR A 30 21.93 -0.20 4.93
C TYR A 30 23.38 -0.54 4.58
N LYS A 31 23.61 -1.73 3.99
CA LYS A 31 24.96 -2.15 3.57
C LYS A 31 25.54 -1.22 2.51
N ILE A 32 24.75 -0.84 1.50
CA ILE A 32 25.15 0.13 0.49
C ILE A 32 25.49 1.47 1.16
N SER A 33 24.65 1.98 2.05
CA SER A 33 24.89 3.25 2.74
C SER A 33 26.20 3.27 3.54
N GLN A 34 26.57 2.15 4.18
CA GLN A 34 27.85 2.05 4.91
C GLN A 34 29.08 2.28 4.02
N PHE A 35 29.02 1.91 2.73
CA PHE A 35 30.11 2.13 1.78
C PHE A 35 30.17 3.57 1.24
N PHE A 36 29.02 4.23 1.08
CA PHE A 36 28.94 5.55 0.43
C PHE A 36 28.87 6.74 1.39
N ILE A 37 28.39 6.54 2.62
CA ILE A 37 28.25 7.61 3.60
C ILE A 37 29.59 7.89 4.27
N HIS A 38 30.08 9.11 4.07
CA HIS A 38 31.26 9.62 4.73
C HIS A 38 30.92 10.09 6.16
N ASP A 39 31.84 9.85 7.11
CA ASP A 39 31.69 10.18 8.54
C ASP A 39 31.44 11.67 8.83
N LYS A 40 31.63 12.55 7.84
CA LYS A 40 31.45 14.00 7.96
C LYS A 40 29.99 14.44 7.72
N ILE A 41 29.10 13.55 7.27
CA ILE A 41 27.70 13.87 7.05
C ILE A 41 26.98 13.95 8.40
N LYS A 42 26.52 15.14 8.76
CA LYS A 42 25.92 15.42 10.08
C LYS A 42 24.40 15.34 10.11
N SER A 43 23.73 15.45 8.97
CA SER A 43 22.27 15.43 8.92
C SER A 43 21.75 14.89 7.58
N ILE A 44 20.49 14.48 7.59
CA ILE A 44 19.79 14.06 6.38
C ILE A 44 19.34 15.32 5.62
N PRO A 45 19.55 15.40 4.30
CA PRO A 45 19.04 16.52 3.53
C PRO A 45 17.51 16.61 3.62
N TRP A 46 16.98 17.79 3.92
CA TRP A 46 15.53 18.02 4.02
C TRP A 46 14.74 17.61 2.78
N GLY A 47 15.35 17.67 1.59
CA GLY A 47 14.74 17.17 0.36
C GLY A 47 14.36 15.69 0.41
N VAL A 48 15.12 14.86 1.14
CA VAL A 48 14.81 13.44 1.35
C VAL A 48 13.54 13.27 2.20
N ILE A 49 13.35 14.14 3.20
CA ILE A 49 12.14 14.14 4.05
C ILE A 49 10.90 14.46 3.22
N SER A 50 10.98 15.38 2.26
CA SER A 50 9.87 15.71 1.36
C SER A 50 9.43 14.51 0.52
N ILE A 51 10.38 13.72 0.01
CA ILE A 51 10.11 12.52 -0.80
C ILE A 51 9.40 11.44 0.05
N LEU A 52 9.66 11.39 1.36
CA LEU A 52 8.99 10.46 2.28
C LEU A 52 7.50 10.73 2.50
N LEU A 53 6.97 11.85 2.01
CA LEU A 53 5.53 12.11 2.01
C LEU A 53 4.81 11.45 0.82
N LEU A 54 5.53 11.08 -0.24
CA LEU A 54 4.94 10.42 -1.42
C LEU A 54 4.23 9.09 -1.07
N PRO A 55 4.85 8.17 -0.30
CA PRO A 55 4.17 6.93 0.11
C PRO A 55 2.88 7.16 0.88
N THR A 56 2.84 8.19 1.74
CA THR A 56 1.64 8.61 2.47
C THR A 56 0.54 9.05 1.51
N GLY A 57 0.88 9.86 0.50
CA GLY A 57 -0.06 10.30 -0.53
C GLY A 57 -0.71 9.13 -1.26
N TYR A 58 0.09 8.16 -1.73
CA TYR A 58 -0.43 6.95 -2.38
C TYR A 58 -1.28 6.09 -1.44
N GLY A 59 -0.90 5.98 -0.17
CA GLY A 59 -1.69 5.25 0.82
C GLY A 59 -3.07 5.88 1.06
N VAL A 60 -3.14 7.22 1.12
CA VAL A 60 -4.42 7.95 1.19
C VAL A 60 -5.25 7.72 -0.08
N THR A 61 -4.65 7.83 -1.27
CA THR A 61 -5.33 7.55 -2.54
C THR A 61 -5.93 6.14 -2.56
N PHE A 62 -5.18 5.13 -2.11
CA PHE A 62 -5.66 3.76 -2.03
C PHE A 62 -6.85 3.62 -1.06
N LEU A 63 -6.79 4.23 0.12
CA LEU A 63 -7.90 4.22 1.09
C LEU A 63 -9.17 4.90 0.55
N THR A 64 -9.00 6.00 -0.20
CA THR A 64 -10.09 6.69 -0.89
C THR A 64 -10.71 5.77 -1.93
N LYS A 65 -9.90 5.14 -2.79
CA LYS A 65 -10.37 4.18 -3.81
C LYS A 65 -11.10 2.98 -3.21
N LEU A 66 -10.60 2.42 -2.10
CA LEU A 66 -11.29 1.36 -1.35
C LEU A 66 -12.64 1.81 -0.76
N SER A 67 -12.85 3.10 -0.56
CA SER A 67 -14.13 3.64 -0.07
C SER A 67 -15.08 3.95 -1.23
N GLU A 68 -14.56 4.40 -2.37
CA GLU A 68 -15.29 4.64 -3.61
C GLU A 68 -15.82 3.35 -4.23
N VAL A 69 -15.01 2.28 -4.27
CA VAL A 69 -15.40 1.01 -4.92
C VAL A 69 -16.71 0.45 -4.41
N LYS A 70 -16.97 0.58 -3.11
CA LYS A 70 -18.24 0.18 -2.51
C LYS A 70 -19.40 0.97 -3.10
N LYS A 71 -19.28 2.31 -3.14
CA LYS A 71 -20.31 3.20 -3.69
C LYS A 71 -20.56 2.92 -5.17
N ASN A 72 -19.48 2.69 -5.93
CA ASN A 72 -19.53 2.52 -7.37
C ASN A 72 -20.07 1.15 -7.81
N THR A 73 -20.02 0.13 -6.95
CA THR A 73 -20.37 -1.25 -7.33
C THR A 73 -21.57 -1.84 -6.59
N VAL A 74 -22.05 -1.21 -5.51
CA VAL A 74 -23.12 -1.80 -4.67
C VAL A 74 -24.41 -2.11 -5.45
N GLU A 75 -24.79 -1.27 -6.40
CA GLU A 75 -25.99 -1.48 -7.26
C GLU A 75 -25.79 -2.54 -8.36
N LEU A 76 -24.55 -2.97 -8.56
CA LEU A 76 -24.15 -3.91 -9.62
C LEU A 76 -23.87 -5.32 -9.09
N LEU A 77 -23.93 -5.49 -7.77
CA LEU A 77 -23.57 -6.70 -7.05
C LEU A 77 -24.79 -7.29 -6.33
N ASN A 78 -24.80 -8.61 -6.22
CA ASN A 78 -25.77 -9.32 -5.41
C ASN A 78 -25.45 -9.16 -3.91
N ARG A 79 -26.45 -9.35 -3.03
CA ARG A 79 -26.29 -9.20 -1.57
C ARG A 79 -25.13 -10.02 -0.98
N SER A 80 -24.91 -11.23 -1.49
CA SER A 80 -23.78 -12.09 -1.07
C SER A 80 -22.43 -11.53 -1.51
N GLU A 81 -22.35 -11.03 -2.75
CA GLU A 81 -21.15 -10.40 -3.32
C GLU A 81 -20.78 -9.13 -2.56
N THR A 82 -21.77 -8.27 -2.25
CA THR A 82 -21.58 -7.06 -1.45
C THR A 82 -21.04 -7.38 -0.06
N ARG A 83 -21.58 -8.42 0.61
CA ARG A 83 -21.06 -8.86 1.92
C ARG A 83 -19.62 -9.34 1.84
N HIS A 84 -19.25 -10.04 0.77
CA HIS A 84 -17.88 -10.51 0.55
C HIS A 84 -16.94 -9.33 0.27
N LEU A 85 -17.35 -8.39 -0.58
CA LEU A 85 -16.61 -7.17 -0.86
C LEU A 85 -16.34 -6.36 0.41
N ASP A 86 -17.33 -6.20 1.29
CA ASP A 86 -17.16 -5.51 2.58
C ASP A 86 -16.08 -6.15 3.46
N ILE A 87 -16.04 -7.49 3.50
CA ILE A 87 -15.01 -8.23 4.25
C ILE A 87 -13.62 -7.96 3.64
N ILE A 88 -13.50 -8.02 2.31
CA ILE A 88 -12.22 -7.77 1.61
C ILE A 88 -11.73 -6.34 1.85
N ILE A 89 -12.61 -5.35 1.70
CA ILE A 89 -12.30 -3.94 1.93
C ILE A 89 -11.81 -3.74 3.36
N LYS A 90 -12.48 -4.35 4.36
CA LYS A 90 -12.06 -4.23 5.77
C LYS A 90 -10.63 -4.74 6.01
N TYR A 91 -10.26 -5.88 5.41
CA TYR A 91 -8.89 -6.40 5.52
C TYR A 91 -7.86 -5.52 4.81
N LYS A 92 -8.15 -5.09 3.58
CA LYS A 92 -7.25 -4.20 2.83
C LYS A 92 -7.06 -2.84 3.51
N LYS A 93 -8.13 -2.25 4.06
CA LYS A 93 -8.05 -1.01 4.86
C LYS A 93 -7.17 -1.19 6.08
N ARG A 94 -7.33 -2.30 6.84
CA ARG A 94 -6.48 -2.58 8.00
C ARG A 94 -5.00 -2.68 7.62
N GLY A 95 -4.69 -3.37 6.52
CA GLY A 95 -3.32 -3.43 5.99
C GLY A 95 -2.78 -2.04 5.64
N ALA A 96 -3.56 -1.25 4.91
CA ALA A 96 -3.18 0.11 4.52
C ALA A 96 -2.93 1.02 5.73
N TYR A 97 -3.78 0.97 6.76
CA TYR A 97 -3.56 1.75 7.99
C TYR A 97 -2.28 1.34 8.71
N LEU A 98 -1.99 0.04 8.82
CA LEU A 98 -0.74 -0.43 9.45
C LEU A 98 0.49 0.08 8.68
N THR A 99 0.48 -0.02 7.35
CA THR A 99 1.56 0.49 6.51
C THR A 99 1.73 2.00 6.65
N LEU A 100 0.63 2.77 6.67
CA LEU A 100 0.66 4.22 6.87
C LEU A 100 1.21 4.60 8.26
N CYS A 101 0.79 3.90 9.33
CA CYS A 101 1.34 4.13 10.67
C CYS A 101 2.87 3.90 10.68
N PHE A 102 3.33 2.83 10.04
CA PHE A 102 4.76 2.55 9.91
C PHE A 102 5.51 3.65 9.13
N GLN A 103 4.93 4.15 8.05
CA GLN A 103 5.50 5.27 7.27
C GLN A 103 5.60 6.55 8.10
N LEU A 104 4.56 6.89 8.87
CA LEU A 104 4.58 8.06 9.75
C LEU A 104 5.67 7.95 10.84
N ILE A 105 5.89 6.75 11.38
CA ILE A 105 7.00 6.50 12.32
C ILE A 105 8.34 6.76 11.64
N ILE A 106 8.55 6.25 10.42
CA ILE A 106 9.79 6.49 9.66
C ILE A 106 10.02 7.99 9.43
N VAL A 107 8.98 8.72 9.03
CA VAL A 107 9.05 10.18 8.82
C VAL A 107 9.40 10.89 10.13
N ALA A 108 8.73 10.55 11.24
CA ALA A 108 9.01 11.14 12.55
C ALA A 108 10.44 10.88 13.02
N CYS A 109 10.95 9.65 12.84
CA CYS A 109 12.35 9.32 13.12
C CYS A 109 13.30 10.17 12.28
N ASN A 110 13.08 10.29 10.96
CA ASN A 110 13.92 11.11 10.10
C ASN A 110 13.93 12.59 10.52
N ILE A 111 12.78 13.15 10.88
CA ILE A 111 12.69 14.54 11.37
C ILE A 111 13.45 14.69 12.69
N PHE A 112 13.22 13.79 13.64
CA PHE A 112 13.87 13.85 14.96
C PHE A 112 15.40 13.81 14.85
N PHE A 113 15.94 12.88 14.06
CA PHE A 113 17.39 12.75 13.86
C PHE A 113 17.99 13.80 12.91
N SER A 114 17.17 14.48 12.10
CA SER A 114 17.65 15.56 11.22
C SER A 114 17.68 16.92 11.92
N VAL A 115 16.84 17.15 12.93
CA VAL A 115 16.71 18.44 13.64
C VAL A 115 17.40 18.41 15.00
N GLY A 116 17.40 17.26 15.68
CA GLY A 116 18.00 17.10 17.00
C GLY A 116 19.52 16.97 16.96
N SER A 117 20.21 17.61 17.91
CA SER A 117 21.57 17.21 18.26
C SER A 117 21.51 15.82 18.90
N LEU A 118 22.32 14.88 18.40
CA LEU A 118 22.46 13.60 19.08
C LEU A 118 23.07 13.83 20.47
N PRO A 119 22.51 13.24 21.53
CA PRO A 119 23.14 13.27 22.84
C PRO A 119 24.53 12.62 22.77
N GLU A 120 25.45 13.07 23.64
CA GLU A 120 26.89 12.73 23.57
C GLU A 120 27.16 11.22 23.56
N ASN A 121 26.33 10.46 24.28
CA ASN A 121 26.40 8.99 24.34
C ASN A 121 26.07 8.28 23.02
N LEU A 122 25.36 8.94 22.10
CA LEU A 122 24.97 8.39 20.80
C LEU A 122 25.85 8.89 19.64
N GLN A 123 26.72 9.89 19.88
CA GLN A 123 27.66 10.42 18.88
C GLN A 123 28.53 9.34 18.21
N PRO A 124 29.05 8.32 18.92
CA PRO A 124 29.83 7.25 18.27
C PRO A 124 29.03 6.44 17.25
N TYR A 125 27.72 6.36 17.41
CA TYR A 125 26.80 5.59 16.56
C TYR A 125 26.14 6.44 15.47
N HIS A 126 26.53 7.72 15.33
CA HIS A 126 25.90 8.66 14.41
C HIS A 126 25.85 8.15 12.96
N LYS A 127 26.97 7.57 12.48
CA LYS A 127 27.05 6.99 11.13
C LYS A 127 26.07 5.83 10.94
N ASP A 128 26.01 4.92 11.90
CA ASP A 128 25.14 3.75 11.83
C ASP A 128 23.67 4.15 11.87
N LEU A 129 23.32 5.14 12.69
CA LEU A 129 21.98 5.71 12.75
C LEU A 129 21.61 6.38 11.43
N LEU A 130 22.53 7.13 10.81
CA LEU A 130 22.30 7.76 9.52
C LEU A 130 22.11 6.73 8.40
N CYS A 131 22.92 5.66 8.38
CA CYS A 131 22.74 4.54 7.44
C CYS A 131 21.42 3.81 7.66
N LEU A 132 21.00 3.62 8.91
CA LEU A 132 19.70 3.03 9.26
C LEU A 132 18.53 3.89 8.75
N LEU A 133 18.61 5.22 8.91
CA LEU A 133 17.57 6.14 8.45
C LEU A 133 17.47 6.16 6.92
N ILE A 134 18.59 6.07 6.21
CA ILE A 134 18.58 5.91 4.75
C ILE A 134 17.93 4.59 4.36
N ALA A 135 18.28 3.49 5.02
CA ALA A 135 17.67 2.19 4.77
C ALA A 135 16.14 2.21 5.00
N LEU A 136 15.69 2.83 6.09
CA LEU A 136 14.27 3.03 6.37
C LEU A 136 13.59 3.92 5.32
N THR A 137 14.30 4.94 4.84
CA THR A 137 13.81 5.83 3.79
C THR A 137 13.57 5.07 2.48
N VAL A 138 14.56 4.30 2.02
CA VAL A 138 14.42 3.47 0.80
C VAL A 138 13.30 2.44 0.98
N THR A 139 13.19 1.84 2.17
CA THR A 139 12.10 0.91 2.49
C THR A 139 10.73 1.59 2.42
N SER A 140 10.61 2.82 2.90
CA SER A 140 9.36 3.60 2.81
C SER A 140 8.95 3.84 1.36
N LEU A 141 9.91 4.12 0.47
CA LEU A 141 9.65 4.29 -0.97
C LEU A 141 9.19 2.98 -1.62
N TYR A 142 9.81 1.85 -1.26
CA TYR A 142 9.34 0.55 -1.74
C TYR A 142 7.86 0.28 -1.38
N LEU A 143 7.43 0.72 -0.19
CA LEU A 143 6.05 0.55 0.27
C LEU A 143 5.01 1.36 -0.53
N ILE A 144 5.42 2.17 -1.51
CA ILE A 144 4.50 2.73 -2.52
C ILE A 144 3.92 1.62 -3.41
N LEU A 145 4.71 0.60 -3.77
CA LEU A 145 4.31 -0.41 -4.75
C LEU A 145 3.04 -1.17 -4.35
N PRO A 146 2.90 -1.67 -3.10
CA PRO A 146 1.64 -2.30 -2.66
C PRO A 146 0.42 -1.39 -2.80
N PHE A 147 0.56 -0.07 -2.60
CA PHE A 147 -0.55 0.87 -2.78
C PHE A 147 -0.91 1.07 -4.24
N ILE A 148 0.07 1.22 -5.14
CA ILE A 148 -0.17 1.34 -6.59
C ILE A 148 -0.87 0.08 -7.11
N LEU A 149 -0.33 -1.10 -6.78
CA LEU A 149 -0.92 -2.38 -7.18
C LEU A 149 -2.35 -2.54 -6.62
N GLY A 150 -2.57 -2.10 -5.38
CA GLY A 150 -3.90 -2.09 -4.77
C GLY A 150 -4.89 -1.16 -5.48
N VAL A 151 -4.47 0.04 -5.89
CA VAL A 151 -5.31 0.96 -6.66
C VAL A 151 -5.69 0.34 -8.01
N ASN A 152 -4.73 -0.28 -8.70
CA ASN A 152 -4.99 -0.96 -9.97
C ASN A 152 -5.98 -2.12 -9.80
N GLU A 153 -5.81 -2.94 -8.75
CA GLU A 153 -6.73 -4.02 -8.42
C GLU A 153 -8.17 -3.52 -8.20
N VAL A 154 -8.33 -2.38 -7.51
CA VAL A 154 -9.65 -1.76 -7.30
C VAL A 154 -10.26 -1.30 -8.63
N ASN A 155 -9.48 -0.62 -9.47
CA ASN A 155 -9.94 -0.13 -10.77
C ASN A 155 -10.34 -1.30 -11.70
N ASP A 156 -9.55 -2.37 -11.73
CA ASP A 156 -9.82 -3.58 -12.50
C ASP A 156 -11.11 -4.27 -12.02
N PHE A 157 -11.31 -4.34 -10.70
CA PHE A 157 -12.54 -4.88 -10.13
C PHE A 157 -13.75 -4.07 -10.57
N GLU A 158 -13.71 -2.74 -10.44
CA GLU A 158 -14.81 -1.89 -10.89
C GLU A 158 -15.13 -2.08 -12.37
N SER A 159 -14.08 -2.12 -13.22
CA SER A 159 -14.22 -2.32 -14.66
C SER A 159 -14.92 -3.64 -14.98
N LYS A 160 -14.45 -4.74 -14.38
CA LYS A 160 -15.04 -6.08 -14.57
C LYS A 160 -16.50 -6.15 -14.13
N VAL A 161 -16.86 -5.52 -13.01
CA VAL A 161 -18.25 -5.48 -12.53
C VAL A 161 -19.16 -4.70 -13.49
N LYS A 162 -18.71 -3.54 -13.98
CA LYS A 162 -19.45 -2.74 -14.98
C LYS A 162 -19.60 -3.50 -16.29
N GLU A 163 -18.54 -4.14 -16.76
CA GLU A 163 -18.56 -4.93 -17.99
C GLU A 163 -19.53 -6.11 -17.89
N ARG A 164 -19.55 -6.83 -16.76
CA ARG A 164 -20.50 -7.91 -16.49
C ARG A 164 -21.96 -7.47 -16.65
N LYS A 165 -22.31 -6.30 -16.12
CA LYS A 165 -23.67 -5.74 -16.26
C LYS A 165 -23.99 -5.39 -17.72
N SER A 166 -23.04 -4.80 -18.43
CA SER A 166 -23.19 -4.49 -19.86
C SER A 166 -23.43 -5.75 -20.70
N ARG A 167 -22.63 -6.80 -20.49
CA ARG A 167 -22.80 -8.10 -21.17
C ARG A 167 -24.17 -8.73 -20.87
N LYS A 168 -24.63 -8.65 -19.62
CA LYS A 168 -25.96 -9.16 -19.22
C LYS A 168 -27.08 -8.41 -19.95
N LYS A 169 -27.03 -7.08 -19.98
CA LYS A 169 -28.01 -6.25 -20.70
C LYS A 169 -28.07 -6.60 -22.19
N LYS A 170 -26.90 -6.70 -22.85
CA LYS A 170 -26.81 -7.07 -24.27
C LYS A 170 -27.41 -8.46 -24.53
N LYS A 171 -27.17 -9.43 -23.64
CA LYS A 171 -27.76 -10.77 -23.74
C LYS A 171 -29.29 -10.75 -23.60
N GLU A 172 -29.81 -9.97 -22.65
CA GLU A 172 -31.25 -9.80 -22.46
C GLU A 172 -31.93 -9.13 -23.67
N GLU A 173 -31.29 -8.12 -24.26
CA GLU A 173 -31.78 -7.46 -25.47
C GLU A 173 -31.83 -8.42 -26.67
N LEU A 174 -30.79 -9.22 -26.88
CA LEU A 174 -30.76 -10.23 -27.93
C LEU A 174 -31.82 -11.32 -27.72
N LEU A 175 -32.02 -11.77 -26.47
CA LEU A 175 -33.07 -12.74 -26.14
C LEU A 175 -34.48 -12.17 -26.36
N LYS A 176 -34.70 -10.87 -26.12
CA LYS A 176 -35.97 -10.22 -26.42
C LYS A 176 -36.24 -10.20 -27.93
N LYS A 177 -35.25 -9.83 -28.75
CA LYS A 177 -35.36 -9.87 -30.22
C LYS A 177 -35.69 -11.27 -30.74
N LEU A 178 -34.96 -12.29 -30.27
CA LEU A 178 -35.22 -13.68 -30.63
C LEU A 178 -36.61 -14.19 -30.25
N LYS A 179 -37.23 -13.61 -29.21
CA LYS A 179 -38.59 -13.95 -28.77
C LYS A 179 -39.67 -13.15 -29.48
N SER A 180 -39.35 -11.96 -30.01
CA SER A 180 -40.29 -11.14 -30.78
C SER A 180 -40.36 -11.53 -32.25
N ASP A 181 -39.34 -12.22 -32.77
CA ASP A 181 -39.29 -12.73 -34.15
C ASP A 181 -39.98 -14.11 -34.32
N LYS A 182 -40.72 -14.57 -33.30
CA LYS A 182 -41.62 -15.73 -33.33
C LYS A 182 -43.05 -15.27 -33.15
#